data_AF-A0A1A6HH56-F1
#
_entry.id   AF-A0A1A6HH56-F1
#
_cell.length_a   1.000
_cell.length_b   1.000
_cell.length_c   1.000
_cell.angle_alpha   90.00
_cell.angle_beta   90.00
_cell.angle_gamma   90.00
#
_symmetry.space_group_name_H-M   'P 1'
#
loop_
_entity.id
_entity.type
_entity.pdbx_description
1 polymer ?
#
loop_
_entity_poly.entity_id
_entity_poly.type
_entity_poly.pdbx_seq_one_letter_code
_entity_poly.pdbx_strand_id
1 'polypeptide(L)'
;MSFKHGRAVTHIITVVEKKCKELKYSKELPQISIIFIFVNEALSVILRSVHSAVNHTPTHLLKEIILVDDNSDEAIVGKPVWSHLQQN
;
A
#
# COMPACT_ATOMS: atom_id res chain seq x y z
N MET A 1 6.25 27.30 4.83
CA MET A 1 7.11 26.55 3.88
C MET A 1 6.18 25.75 2.99
N SER A 2 6.09 26.13 1.71
CA SER A 2 5.00 25.74 0.81
C SER A 2 5.41 24.52 -0.01
N PHE A 3 4.80 23.37 0.22
CA PHE A 3 4.88 22.22 -0.70
C PHE A 3 3.86 22.46 -1.82
N LYS A 4 4.33 22.85 -3.01
CA LYS A 4 3.52 22.80 -4.23
C LYS A 4 4.18 21.87 -5.25
N HIS A 5 3.33 21.02 -5.83
CA HIS A 5 3.52 20.17 -7.02
C HIS A 5 4.26 18.84 -6.88
N GLY A 6 3.58 17.87 -6.26
CA GLY A 6 3.52 16.51 -6.79
C GLY A 6 2.07 16.20 -7.09
N ARG A 7 1.71 15.87 -8.34
CA ARG A 7 0.35 15.39 -8.68
C ARG A 7 0.06 14.21 -7.76
N ALA A 8 -0.98 14.31 -6.93
CA ALA A 8 -1.50 13.16 -6.22
C ALA A 8 -1.84 12.10 -7.29
N VAL A 9 -1.15 10.97 -7.26
CA VAL A 9 -1.55 9.77 -8.00
C VAL A 9 -2.74 9.17 -7.25
N THR A 10 -3.81 9.95 -7.07
CA THR A 10 -5.05 9.52 -6.42
C THR A 10 -6.05 8.94 -7.41
N HIS A 11 -5.77 9.04 -8.72
CA HIS A 11 -6.57 8.40 -9.75
C HIS A 11 -5.80 7.20 -10.32
N ILE A 12 -5.95 6.06 -9.66
CA ILE A 12 -5.62 4.77 -10.27
C ILE A 12 -6.71 4.53 -11.32
N ILE A 13 -6.32 4.54 -12.59
CA ILE A 13 -7.23 4.20 -13.69
C ILE A 13 -7.59 2.72 -13.52
N THR A 14 -8.86 2.43 -13.22
CA THR A 14 -9.34 1.05 -13.14
C THR A 14 -9.50 0.49 -14.55
N VAL A 15 -8.49 -0.24 -15.03
CA VAL A 15 -8.59 -1.04 -16.26
C VAL A 15 -8.99 -2.45 -15.87
N VAL A 16 -10.26 -2.78 -16.06
CA VAL A 16 -10.82 -4.09 -15.72
C VAL A 16 -11.83 -4.51 -16.79
N GLU A 17 -11.78 -5.77 -17.22
CA GLU A 17 -12.76 -6.30 -18.17
C GLU A 17 -14.17 -6.25 -17.60
N LYS A 18 -15.18 -6.02 -18.46
CA LYS A 18 -16.58 -5.94 -18.02
C LYS A 18 -17.02 -7.18 -17.24
N LYS A 19 -16.61 -8.37 -17.69
CA LYS A 19 -16.93 -9.66 -17.06
C LYS A 19 -16.41 -9.76 -15.62
N CYS A 20 -15.25 -9.20 -15.31
CA CYS A 20 -14.70 -9.22 -13.95
C CYS A 20 -15.56 -8.40 -12.96
N LYS A 21 -16.27 -7.36 -13.42
CA LYS A 21 -17.19 -6.57 -12.58
C LYS A 21 -18.47 -7.33 -12.22
N GLU A 22 -18.83 -8.35 -12.99
CA GLU A 22 -20.04 -9.15 -12.81
C GLU A 22 -19.81 -10.38 -11.93
N LEU A 23 -18.55 -10.72 -11.64
CA LEU A 23 -18.19 -11.82 -10.74
C LEU A 23 -18.69 -11.54 -9.33
N LYS A 24 -19.34 -12.56 -8.74
CA LYS A 24 -19.83 -12.52 -7.36
C LYS A 24 -19.01 -13.48 -6.52
N TYR A 25 -18.46 -12.98 -5.43
CA TYR A 25 -17.74 -13.76 -4.43
C TYR A 25 -18.60 -13.92 -3.17
N SER A 26 -18.31 -14.93 -2.36
CA SER A 26 -18.91 -15.04 -1.02
C SER A 26 -18.60 -13.79 -0.20
N LYS A 27 -19.52 -13.40 0.68
CA LYS A 27 -19.26 -12.33 1.67
C LYS A 27 -18.32 -12.80 2.78
N GLU A 28 -18.31 -14.11 3.04
CA GLU A 28 -17.47 -14.74 4.05
C GLU A 28 -16.18 -15.21 3.38
N LEU A 29 -15.25 -14.26 3.23
CA LEU A 29 -13.88 -14.55 2.80
C LEU A 29 -12.97 -14.51 4.03
N PRO A 30 -11.91 -15.34 4.05
CA PRO A 30 -10.95 -15.30 5.13
C PRO A 30 -10.23 -13.95 5.18
N GLN A 31 -9.84 -13.55 6.38
CA GLN A 31 -8.94 -12.40 6.51
C GLN A 31 -7.57 -12.73 5.94
N ILE A 32 -6.90 -11.70 5.41
CA ILE A 32 -5.60 -11.78 4.77
C ILE A 32 -4.59 -10.87 5.47
N SER A 33 -3.33 -11.31 5.50
CA SER A 33 -2.18 -10.48 5.86
C SER A 33 -1.39 -10.18 4.59
N ILE A 34 -1.02 -8.92 4.37
CA ILE A 34 -0.24 -8.50 3.19
C ILE A 34 1.21 -8.27 3.63
N ILE A 35 2.17 -8.95 3.01
CA ILE A 35 3.59 -8.83 3.32
C ILE A 35 4.29 -8.10 2.18
N PHE A 36 4.86 -6.93 2.45
CA PHE A 36 5.74 -6.22 1.52
C PHE A 36 7.18 -6.44 1.94
N ILE A 37 7.97 -7.07 1.07
CA ILE A 37 9.43 -7.19 1.22
C ILE A 37 10.06 -6.15 0.29
N PHE A 38 11.00 -5.37 0.78
CA PHE A 38 11.70 -4.36 -0.01
C PHE A 38 13.19 -4.31 0.35
N VAL A 39 14.00 -3.88 -0.62
CA VAL A 39 15.43 -3.62 -0.45
C VAL A 39 15.78 -2.35 -1.22
N ASN A 40 16.34 -1.34 -0.54
CA ASN A 40 16.75 -0.07 -1.13
C ASN A 40 15.66 0.65 -1.96
N GLU A 41 14.39 0.39 -1.67
CA GLU A 41 13.25 0.99 -2.36
C GLU A 41 12.99 2.42 -1.88
N ALA A 42 12.52 3.27 -2.79
CA ALA A 42 12.14 4.63 -2.42
C ALA A 42 10.91 4.62 -1.50
N LEU A 43 10.93 5.42 -0.44
CA LEU A 43 9.81 5.56 0.52
C LEU A 43 8.47 5.83 -0.18
N SER A 44 8.47 6.65 -1.24
CA SER A 44 7.27 6.99 -2.01
C SER A 44 6.64 5.77 -2.70
N VAL A 45 7.45 4.78 -3.09
CA VAL A 45 6.99 3.52 -3.70
C VAL A 45 6.34 2.66 -2.62
N ILE A 46 6.99 2.50 -1.46
CA ILE A 46 6.46 1.73 -0.33
C ILE A 46 5.12 2.32 0.13
N LEU A 47 5.06 3.63 0.38
CA LEU A 47 3.83 4.30 0.82
C LEU A 47 2.71 4.22 -0.22
N ARG A 48 3.03 4.34 -1.52
CA ARG A 48 2.03 4.18 -2.58
C ARG A 48 1.45 2.77 -2.61
N SER A 49 2.28 1.75 -2.40
CA SER A 49 1.84 0.36 -2.34
C SER A 49 0.96 0.09 -1.12
N VAL A 50 1.38 0.56 0.07
CA VAL A 50 0.59 0.45 1.30
C VAL A 50 -0.76 1.16 1.16
N HIS A 51 -0.77 2.40 0.67
CA HIS A 51 -1.99 3.17 0.45
C HIS A 51 -2.92 2.51 -0.56
N SER A 52 -2.38 1.90 -1.63
CA SER A 52 -3.18 1.14 -2.58
C SER A 52 -3.79 -0.10 -1.94
N ALA A 53 -3.03 -0.85 -1.14
CA ALA A 53 -3.50 -2.03 -0.44
C ALA A 53 -4.63 -1.70 0.54
N VAL A 54 -4.48 -0.64 1.33
CA VAL A 54 -5.51 -0.19 2.29
C VAL A 54 -6.78 0.26 1.56
N ASN A 55 -6.67 1.04 0.49
CA ASN A 55 -7.85 1.58 -0.19
C ASN A 55 -8.60 0.58 -1.07
N HIS A 56 -7.92 -0.46 -1.55
CA HIS A 56 -8.52 -1.44 -2.46
C HIS A 56 -8.83 -2.80 -1.80
N THR A 57 -8.52 -2.95 -0.51
CA THR A 57 -8.91 -4.14 0.26
C THR A 57 -10.09 -3.80 1.15
N PRO A 58 -11.22 -4.52 1.05
CA PRO A 58 -12.32 -4.38 2.01
C PRO A 58 -11.82 -4.53 3.46
N THR A 59 -12.19 -3.60 4.33
CA THR A 59 -11.65 -3.51 5.71
C THR A 59 -11.82 -4.77 6.54
N HIS A 60 -12.92 -5.52 6.34
CA HIS A 60 -13.17 -6.78 7.04
C HIS A 60 -12.23 -7.92 6.61
N LEU A 61 -11.60 -7.81 5.44
CA LEU A 61 -10.66 -8.80 4.92
C LEU A 61 -9.22 -8.49 5.29
N LEU A 62 -8.87 -7.22 5.51
CA LEU A 62 -7.49 -6.85 5.83
C LEU A 62 -7.22 -7.04 7.33
N LYS A 63 -6.39 -8.02 7.68
CA LYS A 63 -5.95 -8.25 9.05
C LYS A 63 -4.80 -7.32 9.44
N GLU A 64 -3.75 -7.32 8.63
CA GLU A 64 -2.52 -6.58 8.90
C GLU A 64 -1.70 -6.39 7.62
N ILE A 65 -0.82 -5.39 7.63
CA ILE A 65 0.22 -5.19 6.63
C ILE A 65 1.57 -5.30 7.33
N ILE A 66 2.43 -6.20 6.85
CA ILE A 66 3.76 -6.46 7.39
C ILE A 66 4.78 -5.91 6.40
N LEU A 67 5.66 -5.04 6.89
CA LEU A 67 6.75 -4.46 6.13
C LEU A 67 8.06 -5.15 6.55
N VAL A 68 8.72 -5.80 5.59
CA VAL A 68 9.97 -6.54 5.79
C VAL A 68 11.07 -5.84 5.02
N ASP A 69 12.06 -5.34 5.76
CA ASP A 69 13.29 -4.79 5.19
C ASP A 69 14.29 -5.92 4.96
N ASP A 70 14.60 -6.22 3.69
CA ASP A 70 15.57 -7.25 3.30
C ASP A 70 16.96 -6.63 3.14
N ASN A 71 17.50 -6.14 4.27
CA ASN A 71 18.84 -5.58 4.39
C ASN A 71 19.09 -4.35 3.48
N SER A 72 18.20 -3.36 3.53
CA SER A 72 18.43 -2.06 2.91
C SER A 72 19.56 -1.28 3.61
N ASP A 73 20.20 -0.37 2.87
CA ASP A 73 21.19 0.54 3.41
C ASP A 73 20.54 1.51 4.42
N GLU A 74 21.09 1.63 5.64
CA GLU A 74 20.50 2.43 6.75
C GLU A 74 20.19 3.88 6.37
N ALA A 75 20.91 4.44 5.39
CA ALA A 75 20.75 5.79 4.88
C ALA A 75 19.39 6.03 4.18
N ILE A 76 18.71 4.98 3.72
CA ILE A 76 17.52 5.08 2.85
C ILE A 76 16.21 4.84 3.61
N VAL A 77 16.20 4.00 4.65
CA VAL A 77 14.94 3.36 5.11
C VAL A 77 14.56 3.61 6.57
N GLY A 78 15.52 3.57 7.51
CA GLY A 78 15.21 3.20 8.90
C GLY A 78 14.31 4.15 9.71
N LYS A 79 14.35 5.47 9.47
CA LYS A 79 13.54 6.47 10.20
C LYS A 79 12.36 7.05 9.41
N PRO A 80 12.46 7.28 8.09
CA PRO A 80 11.37 7.91 7.33
C PRO A 80 10.11 7.05 7.23
N VAL A 81 10.21 5.72 7.08
CA VAL A 81 9.04 4.85 6.89
C VAL A 81 8.12 4.85 8.11
N TRP A 82 8.67 4.50 9.28
CA TRP A 82 7.89 4.37 10.52
C TRP A 82 7.32 5.71 11.00
N SER A 83 8.06 6.81 10.81
CA SER A 83 7.57 8.15 11.18
C SER A 83 6.37 8.62 10.36
N HIS A 84 6.27 8.20 9.08
CA HIS A 84 5.12 8.54 8.23
C HIS A 84 3.91 7.62 8.46
N LEU A 85 4.13 6.37 8.88
CA LEU A 85 3.04 5.43 9.19
C LEU A 85 2.40 5.68 10.56
N GLN A 86 3.10 6.31 11.50
CA GLN A 86 2.57 6.65 12.83
C GLN A 86 1.83 8.00 12.89
N GLN A 87 1.83 8.80 11.81
CA GLN A 87 1.25 10.14 11.77
C GLN A 87 -0.18 10.21 11.19
N ASN A 88 -0.83 9.07 10.91
CA ASN A 88 -2.22 9.01 10.44
C ASN A 88 -3.04 8.02 11.27
#